data_AF-A0A6B7IAH8-F1
#
_entry.id   AF-A0A6B7IAH8-F1
#
_cell.length_a   1.000
_cell.length_b   1.000
_cell.length_c   1.000
_cell.angle_alpha   90.00
_cell.angle_beta   90.00
_cell.angle_gamma   90.00
#
_symmetry.space_group_name_H-M   'P 1'
#
loop_
_entity.id
_entity.type
_entity.pdbx_description
1 polymer ?
#
loop_
_entity_poly.entity_id
_entity_poly.type
_entity_poly.pdbx_seq_one_letter_code
_entity_poly.pdbx_strand_id
1 'polypeptide(L)'
;RFLWQGKYKCHFFNGTERVQFLERLFYNQEEFVRFDSDVGEYRAVTELGRPVAESWNSQKDILEDRRGQVDTVCRHNYGVGESFTVQRRVHPEVTVYPAKTQPLQHHNLLVCSVSGFYPGSIEVRWFRNGQEEKAGVVSTGLIQNGDWTFQTLVMLETVPRSGEVYTCQVEHPSVMSPLTVEW
;
A
#
# COMPACT_ATOMS: atom_id res chain seq x y z
N ARG A 1 20.32 26.42 -1.86
CA ARG A 1 19.13 26.15 -1.00
C ARG A 1 19.42 24.87 -0.24
N PHE A 2 19.22 24.86 1.07
CA PHE A 2 19.44 23.68 1.92
C PHE A 2 18.09 23.17 2.45
N LEU A 3 18.00 21.88 2.75
CA LEU A 3 16.83 21.24 3.31
C LEU A 3 17.24 20.32 4.45
N TRP A 4 16.51 20.34 5.55
CA TRP A 4 16.69 19.41 6.66
C TRP A 4 15.38 18.65 6.87
N GLN A 5 15.47 17.33 7.05
CA GLN A 5 14.29 16.48 7.22
C GLN A 5 14.53 15.44 8.31
N GLY A 6 13.52 15.22 9.15
CA GLY A 6 13.45 14.08 10.07
C GLY A 6 12.32 13.15 9.65
N LYS A 7 12.55 11.84 9.68
CA LYS A 7 11.52 10.81 9.50
C LYS A 7 11.48 9.91 10.71
N TYR A 8 10.33 9.86 11.35
CA TYR A 8 10.04 8.99 12.48
C TYR A 8 9.10 7.89 11.98
N LYS A 9 9.60 6.66 11.89
CA LYS A 9 8.87 5.53 11.35
C LYS A 9 8.60 4.50 12.44
N CYS A 10 7.42 3.91 12.35
CA CYS A 10 7.03 2.75 13.14
C CYS A 10 6.71 1.61 12.18
N HIS A 11 7.45 0.52 12.29
CA HIS A 11 7.18 -0.71 11.55
C HIS A 11 6.47 -1.70 12.47
N PHE A 12 5.27 -2.11 12.07
CA PHE A 12 4.39 -2.99 12.83
C PHE A 12 4.38 -4.37 12.19
N PHE A 13 4.64 -5.41 13.00
CA PHE A 13 4.63 -6.80 12.55
C PHE A 13 3.68 -7.59 13.44
N ASN A 14 2.74 -8.31 12.80
CA ASN A 14 1.69 -9.06 13.48
C ASN A 14 0.92 -8.19 14.50
N GLY A 15 0.35 -7.08 14.01
CA GLY A 15 -0.23 -6.05 14.88
C GLY A 15 0.86 -5.30 15.65
N THR A 16 0.76 -5.27 16.98
CA THR A 16 1.72 -4.57 17.87
C THR A 16 2.65 -5.51 18.63
N GLU A 17 2.70 -6.79 18.26
CA GLU A 17 3.55 -7.80 18.91
C GLU A 17 5.03 -7.41 18.79
N ARG A 18 5.51 -7.23 17.55
CA ARG A 18 6.84 -6.67 17.28
C ARG A 18 6.70 -5.32 16.60
N VAL A 19 7.33 -4.31 17.21
CA VAL A 19 7.32 -2.92 16.74
C VAL A 19 8.74 -2.41 16.71
N GLN A 20 9.14 -1.83 15.58
CA GLN A 20 10.42 -1.17 15.41
C GLN A 20 10.20 0.33 15.20
N PHE A 21 10.84 1.14 16.04
CA PHE A 21 10.92 2.58 15.88
C PHE A 21 12.24 2.95 15.18
N LEU A 22 12.13 3.78 14.14
CA LEU A 22 13.27 4.21 13.33
C LEU A 22 13.21 5.72 13.10
N GLU A 23 14.14 6.44 13.70
CA GLU A 23 14.39 7.85 13.41
C GLU A 23 15.51 7.96 12.37
N ARG A 24 15.27 8.73 11.31
CA ARG A 24 16.25 9.01 10.25
C ARG A 24 16.32 10.49 10.00
N LEU A 25 17.52 11.05 10.04
CA LEU A 25 17.75 12.48 9.83
C LEU A 25 18.53 12.70 8.54
N PHE A 26 18.07 13.66 7.75
CA PHE A 26 18.55 13.94 6.42
C PHE A 26 18.99 15.39 6.28
N TYR A 27 20.12 15.59 5.62
CA TYR A 27 20.55 16.86 5.09
C TYR A 27 20.47 16.80 3.56
N ASN A 28 19.62 17.63 2.98
CA ASN A 28 19.13 17.52 1.61
C ASN A 28 18.52 16.14 1.34
N GLN A 29 19.21 15.28 0.60
CA GLN A 29 18.79 13.90 0.32
C GLN A 29 19.70 12.86 0.98
N GLU A 30 20.73 13.31 1.69
CA GLU A 30 21.70 12.46 2.38
C GLU A 30 21.22 12.19 3.81
N GLU A 31 20.93 10.94 4.10
CA GLU A 31 20.72 10.49 5.48
C GLU A 31 22.07 10.46 6.18
N PHE A 32 22.24 11.26 7.24
CA PHE A 32 23.54 11.37 7.92
C PHE A 32 23.58 10.61 9.24
N VAL A 33 22.45 10.50 9.96
CA VAL A 33 22.37 9.76 11.23
C VAL A 33 20.99 9.12 11.39
N ARG A 34 20.94 7.96 12.07
CA ARG A 34 19.69 7.27 12.42
C ARG A 34 19.73 6.69 13.82
N PHE A 35 18.57 6.55 14.45
CA PHE A 35 18.36 5.70 15.62
C PHE A 35 17.42 4.56 15.22
N ASP A 36 17.82 3.33 15.53
CA ASP A 36 17.03 2.13 15.29
C ASP A 36 16.77 1.45 16.64
N SER A 37 15.50 1.24 17.00
CA SER A 37 15.14 0.63 18.29
C SER A 37 15.66 -0.80 18.44
N ASP A 38 15.83 -1.54 17.33
CA ASP A 38 16.36 -2.90 17.38
C ASP A 38 17.87 -2.90 17.72
N VAL A 39 18.55 -1.76 17.52
CA VAL A 39 19.96 -1.54 17.91
C VAL A 39 20.05 -0.82 19.27
N GLY A 40 19.18 0.15 19.52
CA GLY A 40 19.09 0.89 20.77
C GLY A 40 20.04 2.09 20.91
N GLU A 41 20.68 2.54 19.82
CA GLU A 41 21.59 3.70 19.80
C GLU A 41 21.59 4.41 18.44
N TYR A 42 22.16 5.61 18.38
CA TYR A 42 22.37 6.33 17.12
C TYR A 42 23.57 5.76 16.36
N ARG A 43 23.42 5.64 15.04
CA ARG A 43 24.50 5.29 14.13
C ARG A 43 24.65 6.35 13.05
N ALA A 44 25.89 6.78 12.85
CA ALA A 44 26.26 7.60 11.72
C ALA A 44 26.10 6.77 10.43
N VAL A 45 25.38 7.33 9.46
CA VAL A 45 25.21 6.75 8.12
C VAL A 45 26.27 7.32 7.18
N THR A 46 26.66 8.58 7.39
CA THR A 46 27.76 9.26 6.69
C THR A 46 28.65 10.01 7.68
N GLU A 47 29.80 10.51 7.20
CA GLU A 47 30.78 11.22 8.04
C GLU A 47 30.18 12.45 8.74
N LEU A 48 29.21 13.12 8.12
CA LEU A 48 28.49 14.25 8.72
C LEU A 48 27.80 13.86 10.04
N GLY A 49 27.32 12.62 10.14
CA GLY A 49 26.62 12.13 11.33
C GLY A 49 27.49 11.58 12.43
N ARG A 50 28.80 11.36 12.20
CA ARG A 50 29.73 10.84 13.22
C ARG A 50 29.73 11.68 14.50
N PRO A 51 29.95 13.02 14.47
CA PRO A 51 29.94 13.82 15.70
C PRO A 51 28.56 13.86 16.36
N VAL A 52 27.49 13.75 15.57
CA VAL A 52 26.11 13.75 16.07
C VAL A 52 25.80 12.46 16.82
N ALA A 53 26.13 11.30 16.24
CA ALA A 53 25.94 10.00 16.85
C ALA A 53 26.74 9.86 18.15
N GLU A 54 28.02 10.28 18.15
CA GLU A 54 28.86 10.25 19.35
C GLU A 54 28.28 11.14 20.47
N SER A 55 27.88 12.37 20.13
CA SER A 55 27.29 13.30 21.10
C SER A 55 25.98 12.78 21.70
N TRP A 56 25.07 12.28 20.87
CA TRP A 56 23.77 11.79 21.33
C TRP A 56 23.85 10.46 22.07
N ASN A 57 24.75 9.56 21.68
CA ASN A 57 24.96 8.31 22.41
C ASN A 57 25.59 8.53 23.80
N SER A 58 26.28 9.65 24.02
CA SER A 58 26.80 10.03 25.33
C SER A 58 25.73 10.55 26.31
N GLN A 59 24.54 10.92 25.78
CA GLN A 59 23.43 11.49 26.53
C GLN A 59 22.40 10.39 26.85
N LYS A 60 22.43 9.89 28.10
CA LYS A 60 21.61 8.73 28.51
C LYS A 60 20.11 9.02 28.46
N ASP A 61 19.71 10.23 28.84
CA ASP A 61 18.34 10.72 28.78
C ASP A 61 17.78 10.68 27.34
N ILE A 62 18.58 11.10 26.36
CA ILE A 62 18.19 11.02 24.94
C ILE A 62 18.02 9.56 24.50
N LEU A 63 18.96 8.68 24.85
CA LEU A 63 18.88 7.26 24.47
C LEU A 63 17.69 6.56 25.12
N GLU A 64 17.42 6.83 26.40
CA GLU A 64 16.29 6.26 27.12
C GLU A 64 14.96 6.73 26.52
N ASP A 65 14.82 8.03 26.23
CA ASP A 65 13.63 8.57 25.54
C ASP A 65 13.43 7.87 24.18
N ARG A 66 14.47 7.78 23.36
CA ARG A 66 14.39 7.15 22.02
C ARG A 66 14.05 5.68 22.05
N ARG A 67 14.55 4.94 23.03
CA ARG A 67 14.16 3.54 23.27
C ARG A 67 12.69 3.43 23.67
N GLY A 68 12.19 4.39 24.46
CA GLY A 68 10.79 4.46 24.89
C GLY A 68 9.79 4.76 23.76
N GLN A 69 10.23 5.36 22.65
CA GLN A 69 9.35 5.75 21.53
C GLN A 69 8.61 4.58 20.89
N VAL A 70 9.10 3.34 21.03
CA VAL A 70 8.40 2.13 20.59
C VAL A 70 7.03 2.02 21.27
N ASP A 71 6.96 2.27 22.57
CA ASP A 71 5.72 2.19 23.34
C ASP A 71 4.95 3.51 23.33
N THR A 72 5.62 4.61 23.65
CA THR A 72 4.98 5.91 23.90
C THR A 72 4.47 6.57 22.62
N VAL A 73 5.07 6.25 21.46
CA VAL A 73 4.67 6.80 20.17
C VAL A 73 4.14 5.73 19.24
N CYS A 74 4.89 4.65 18.97
CA CYS A 74 4.44 3.69 17.96
C CYS A 74 3.20 2.91 18.41
N ARG A 75 3.26 2.20 19.55
CA ARG A 75 2.10 1.44 20.06
C ARG A 75 0.95 2.36 20.46
N HIS A 76 1.25 3.49 21.08
CA HIS A 76 0.23 4.48 21.43
C HIS A 76 -0.56 4.95 20.21
N ASN A 77 0.12 5.47 19.17
CA ASN A 77 -0.56 5.98 17.98
C ASN A 77 -1.24 4.87 17.17
N TYR A 78 -0.66 3.66 17.14
CA TYR A 78 -1.35 2.51 16.56
C TYR A 78 -2.69 2.27 17.26
N GLY A 79 -2.70 2.20 18.60
CA GLY A 79 -3.94 1.97 19.36
C GLY A 79 -4.98 3.08 19.17
N VAL A 80 -4.54 4.35 19.08
CA VAL A 80 -5.43 5.48 18.78
C VAL A 80 -5.98 5.39 17.36
N GLY A 81 -5.14 5.00 16.40
CA GLY A 81 -5.45 5.02 14.97
C GLY A 81 -6.08 3.75 14.40
N GLU A 82 -6.04 2.63 15.13
CA GLU A 82 -6.31 1.30 14.60
C GLU A 82 -7.68 1.21 13.90
N SER A 83 -8.71 1.74 14.55
CA SER A 83 -10.10 1.67 14.07
C SER A 83 -10.31 2.33 12.71
N PHE A 84 -9.60 3.44 12.43
CA PHE A 84 -9.78 4.22 11.19
C PHE A 84 -8.62 4.09 10.20
N THR A 85 -7.58 3.32 10.52
CA THR A 85 -6.45 3.05 9.60
C THR A 85 -6.32 1.57 9.25
N VAL A 86 -6.13 0.70 10.23
CA VAL A 86 -5.87 -0.74 10.04
C VAL A 86 -7.17 -1.50 9.78
N GLN A 87 -8.20 -1.22 10.58
CA GLN A 87 -9.50 -1.86 10.49
C GLN A 87 -10.42 -1.19 9.46
N ARG A 88 -10.01 -0.04 8.91
CA ARG A 88 -10.77 0.67 7.88
C ARG A 88 -10.99 -0.25 6.67
N ARG A 89 -12.24 -0.31 6.23
CA ARG A 89 -12.68 -1.03 5.04
C ARG A 89 -13.60 -0.13 4.22
N VAL A 90 -13.35 0.00 2.92
CA VAL A 90 -14.19 0.73 1.97
C VAL A 90 -14.43 -0.18 0.77
N HIS A 91 -15.70 -0.31 0.37
CA HIS A 91 -16.11 -1.24 -0.68
C HIS A 91 -15.67 -0.74 -2.06
N PRO A 92 -15.20 -1.63 -2.95
CA PRO A 92 -14.98 -1.27 -4.34
C PRO A 92 -16.29 -1.04 -5.09
N GLU A 93 -16.28 -0.05 -5.96
CA GLU A 93 -17.21 0.07 -7.08
C GLU A 93 -16.60 -0.66 -8.28
N VAL A 94 -17.39 -1.55 -8.91
CA VAL A 94 -16.94 -2.40 -10.01
C VAL A 94 -17.78 -2.09 -11.24
N THR A 95 -17.13 -1.73 -12.33
CA THR A 95 -17.78 -1.52 -13.64
C THR A 95 -17.04 -2.27 -14.73
N VAL A 96 -17.79 -2.89 -15.63
CA VAL A 96 -17.24 -3.58 -16.79
C VAL A 96 -17.71 -2.90 -18.07
N TYR A 97 -16.78 -2.59 -18.96
CA TYR A 97 -17.09 -1.97 -20.24
C TYR A 97 -16.03 -2.31 -21.30
N PRO A 98 -16.39 -2.34 -22.60
CA PRO A 98 -15.42 -2.47 -23.66
C PRO A 98 -14.68 -1.14 -23.87
N ALA A 99 -13.37 -1.18 -24.10
CA ALA A 99 -12.57 0.00 -24.39
C ALA A 99 -12.99 0.70 -25.69
N LYS A 100 -13.55 -0.05 -26.63
CA LYS A 100 -14.10 0.46 -27.90
C LYS A 100 -15.59 0.10 -27.99
N THR A 101 -16.41 1.08 -28.37
CA THR A 101 -17.88 0.95 -28.46
C THR A 101 -18.38 0.36 -29.79
N GLN A 102 -17.52 0.28 -30.81
CA GLN A 102 -17.90 -0.28 -32.12
C GLN A 102 -17.73 -1.81 -32.14
N PRO A 103 -18.65 -2.56 -32.77
CA PRO A 103 -18.50 -4.00 -32.95
C PRO A 103 -17.33 -4.26 -33.92
N LEU A 104 -16.18 -4.62 -33.37
CA LEU A 104 -14.99 -4.89 -34.16
C LEU A 104 -14.90 -6.39 -34.42
N GLN A 105 -14.75 -6.77 -35.68
CA GLN A 105 -14.28 -8.11 -36.08
C GLN A 105 -12.77 -8.32 -35.73
N HIS A 106 -12.25 -7.61 -34.72
CA HIS A 106 -10.85 -7.54 -34.32
C HIS A 106 -10.74 -7.58 -32.78
N HIS A 107 -9.51 -7.70 -32.27
CA HIS A 107 -9.19 -7.65 -30.85
C HIS A 107 -9.83 -6.44 -30.15
N ASN A 108 -10.56 -6.71 -29.08
CA ASN A 108 -11.16 -5.74 -28.18
C ASN A 108 -10.60 -5.93 -26.76
N LEU A 109 -10.69 -4.89 -25.96
CA LEU A 109 -10.23 -4.90 -24.58
C LEU A 109 -11.45 -4.71 -23.68
N LEU A 110 -11.82 -5.74 -22.92
CA LEU A 110 -12.81 -5.62 -21.86
C LEU A 110 -12.12 -5.07 -20.62
N VAL A 111 -12.63 -3.99 -20.06
CA VAL A 111 -12.04 -3.29 -18.92
C VAL A 111 -12.91 -3.56 -17.71
N CYS A 112 -12.32 -4.14 -16.66
CA CYS A 112 -12.89 -4.16 -15.32
C CYS A 112 -12.26 -3.03 -14.52
N SER A 113 -13.02 -1.96 -14.30
CA SER A 113 -12.62 -0.83 -13.49
C SER A 113 -13.08 -1.04 -12.07
N VAL A 114 -12.12 -1.09 -11.14
CA VAL A 114 -12.35 -1.28 -9.71
C VAL A 114 -11.83 -0.07 -8.97
N SER A 115 -12.71 0.70 -8.33
CA SER A 115 -12.38 2.01 -7.76
C SER A 115 -12.96 2.24 -6.36
N GLY A 116 -12.38 3.19 -5.64
CA GLY A 116 -12.92 3.69 -4.37
C GLY A 116 -12.71 2.78 -3.16
N PHE A 117 -11.86 1.75 -3.26
CA PHE A 117 -11.70 0.74 -2.22
C PHE A 117 -10.52 1.03 -1.27
N TYR A 118 -10.57 0.43 -0.08
CA TYR A 118 -9.49 0.42 0.91
C TYR A 118 -9.64 -0.80 1.83
N PRO A 119 -8.56 -1.53 2.19
CA PRO A 119 -7.15 -1.28 1.90
C PRO A 119 -6.77 -1.62 0.45
N GLY A 120 -5.52 -1.40 0.06
CA GLY A 120 -5.06 -1.65 -1.31
C GLY A 120 -4.94 -3.14 -1.71
N SER A 121 -5.03 -4.06 -0.75
CA SER A 121 -4.98 -5.50 -1.03
C SER A 121 -6.28 -5.96 -1.68
N ILE A 122 -6.21 -6.38 -2.94
CA ILE A 122 -7.36 -6.77 -3.75
C ILE A 122 -6.95 -7.89 -4.73
N GLU A 123 -7.88 -8.78 -5.05
CA GLU A 123 -7.74 -9.76 -6.11
C GLU A 123 -8.86 -9.57 -7.14
N VAL A 124 -8.48 -9.49 -8.42
CA VAL A 124 -9.41 -9.27 -9.53
C VAL A 124 -9.12 -10.32 -10.60
N ARG A 125 -10.14 -11.11 -10.94
CA ARG A 125 -10.05 -12.22 -11.89
C ARG A 125 -11.07 -12.07 -13.00
N TRP A 126 -10.69 -12.52 -14.19
CA TRP A 126 -11.59 -12.64 -15.33
C TRP A 126 -12.06 -14.07 -15.48
N PHE A 127 -13.32 -14.24 -15.85
CA PHE A 127 -13.90 -15.52 -16.24
C PHE A 127 -14.58 -15.39 -17.59
N ARG A 128 -14.48 -16.44 -18.40
CA ARG A 128 -15.19 -16.60 -19.66
C ARG A 128 -16.03 -17.86 -19.58
N ASN A 129 -17.35 -17.74 -19.68
CA ASN A 129 -18.29 -18.86 -19.55
C ASN A 129 -18.05 -19.70 -18.27
N GLY A 130 -17.70 -19.03 -17.17
CA GLY A 130 -17.41 -19.66 -15.87
C GLY A 130 -16.01 -20.26 -15.71
N GLN A 131 -15.14 -20.23 -16.74
CA GLN A 131 -13.74 -20.65 -16.63
C GLN A 131 -12.83 -19.45 -16.44
N GLU A 132 -11.90 -19.52 -15.48
CA GLU A 132 -10.95 -18.44 -15.21
C GLU A 132 -10.05 -18.21 -16.44
N GLU A 133 -10.02 -16.96 -16.93
CA GLU A 133 -9.21 -16.54 -18.06
C GLU A 133 -8.00 -15.75 -17.55
N LYS A 134 -6.81 -16.22 -17.91
CA LYS A 134 -5.53 -15.59 -17.54
C LYS A 134 -4.78 -15.08 -18.78
N ALA A 135 -5.03 -15.68 -19.94
CA ALA A 135 -4.40 -15.27 -21.16
C ALA A 135 -4.96 -13.91 -21.60
N GLY A 136 -4.08 -12.97 -21.97
CA GLY A 136 -4.49 -11.64 -22.39
C GLY A 136 -4.97 -10.72 -21.26
N VAL A 137 -4.84 -11.13 -19.99
CA VAL A 137 -5.15 -10.28 -18.83
C VAL A 137 -3.98 -9.35 -18.52
N VAL A 138 -4.26 -8.05 -18.45
CA VAL A 138 -3.30 -6.99 -18.12
C VAL A 138 -3.87 -6.12 -17.00
N SER A 139 -3.04 -5.72 -16.04
CA SER A 139 -3.43 -4.81 -14.97
C SER A 139 -2.58 -3.55 -14.97
N THR A 140 -3.19 -2.41 -14.59
CA THR A 140 -2.44 -1.18 -14.29
C THR A 140 -1.60 -1.28 -13.02
N GLY A 141 -1.82 -2.31 -12.21
CA GLY A 141 -1.39 -2.33 -10.81
C GLY A 141 -2.24 -1.39 -9.96
N LEU A 142 -1.89 -1.32 -8.68
CA LEU A 142 -2.60 -0.54 -7.68
C LEU A 142 -2.26 0.95 -7.79
N ILE A 143 -3.28 1.79 -7.93
CA ILE A 143 -3.15 3.26 -8.00
C ILE A 143 -3.65 3.88 -6.70
N GLN A 144 -2.85 4.78 -6.12
CA GLN A 144 -3.20 5.56 -4.93
C GLN A 144 -3.82 6.90 -5.32
N ASN A 145 -5.05 7.16 -4.87
CA ASN A 145 -5.80 8.37 -5.25
C ASN A 145 -5.43 9.61 -4.41
N GLY A 146 -4.81 9.41 -3.24
CA GLY A 146 -4.46 10.49 -2.30
C GLY A 146 -5.59 10.88 -1.33
N ASP A 147 -6.75 10.22 -1.42
CA ASP A 147 -7.94 10.44 -0.58
C ASP A 147 -8.28 9.24 0.33
N TRP A 148 -7.28 8.39 0.62
CA TRP A 148 -7.43 7.13 1.35
C TRP A 148 -8.23 6.05 0.60
N THR A 149 -8.33 6.15 -0.72
CA THR A 149 -8.83 5.07 -1.57
C THR A 149 -7.82 4.67 -2.64
N PHE A 150 -8.07 3.51 -3.22
CA PHE A 150 -7.30 2.93 -4.31
C PHE A 150 -8.19 2.67 -5.52
N GLN A 151 -7.54 2.49 -6.67
CA GLN A 151 -8.17 1.99 -7.89
C GLN A 151 -7.22 1.06 -8.65
N THR A 152 -7.79 0.21 -9.50
CA THR A 152 -7.05 -0.63 -10.45
C THR A 152 -7.93 -0.92 -11.67
N LEU A 153 -7.31 -1.02 -12.84
CA LEU A 153 -7.96 -1.50 -14.05
C LEU A 153 -7.39 -2.87 -14.39
N VAL A 154 -8.27 -3.87 -14.57
CA VAL A 154 -7.89 -5.20 -15.04
C VAL A 154 -8.58 -5.46 -16.36
N MET A 155 -7.78 -5.58 -17.40
CA MET A 155 -8.19 -5.56 -18.78
C MET A 155 -7.98 -6.94 -19.39
N LEU A 156 -8.95 -7.43 -20.16
CA LEU A 156 -8.88 -8.70 -20.89
C LEU A 156 -8.88 -8.42 -22.40
N GLU A 157 -7.80 -8.82 -23.07
CA GLU A 157 -7.74 -8.82 -24.52
C GLU A 157 -8.46 -10.05 -25.09
N THR A 158 -9.54 -9.82 -25.84
CA THR A 158 -10.35 -10.89 -26.42
C THR A 158 -11.03 -10.45 -27.72
N VAL A 159 -11.58 -11.40 -28.48
CA VAL A 159 -12.48 -11.17 -29.61
C VAL A 159 -13.85 -11.73 -29.20
N PRO A 160 -14.76 -10.90 -28.66
CA PRO A 160 -16.04 -11.38 -28.14
C PRO A 160 -16.87 -12.08 -29.22
N ARG A 161 -17.40 -13.26 -28.89
CA ARG A 161 -18.35 -13.96 -29.76
C ARG A 161 -19.75 -13.91 -29.17
N SER A 162 -20.76 -13.93 -30.04
CA SER A 162 -22.16 -13.94 -29.61
C SER A 162 -22.44 -15.17 -28.72
N GLY A 163 -23.08 -14.95 -27.58
CA GLY A 163 -23.43 -15.99 -26.60
C GLY A 163 -22.36 -16.29 -25.55
N GLU A 164 -21.20 -15.62 -25.61
CA GLU A 164 -20.20 -15.69 -24.53
C GLU A 164 -20.53 -14.70 -23.42
N VAL A 165 -20.29 -15.12 -22.18
CA VAL A 165 -20.44 -14.28 -20.98
C VAL A 165 -19.07 -14.07 -20.36
N TYR A 166 -18.71 -12.82 -20.12
CA TYR A 166 -17.47 -12.44 -19.47
C TYR A 166 -17.78 -11.90 -18.08
N THR A 167 -17.12 -12.41 -17.05
CA THR A 167 -17.35 -12.00 -15.66
C THR A 167 -16.06 -11.45 -15.06
N CYS A 168 -16.11 -10.22 -14.56
CA CYS A 168 -15.09 -9.72 -13.65
C CYS A 168 -15.48 -10.08 -12.22
N GLN A 169 -14.62 -10.81 -11.51
CA GLN A 169 -14.79 -11.15 -10.11
C GLN A 169 -13.76 -10.42 -9.26
N VAL A 170 -14.22 -9.78 -8.19
CA VAL A 170 -13.40 -8.98 -7.28
C VAL A 170 -13.51 -9.52 -5.86
N GLU A 171 -12.38 -9.92 -5.28
CA GLU A 171 -12.24 -10.26 -3.88
C GLU A 171 -11.53 -9.14 -3.13
N HIS A 172 -12.14 -8.67 -2.05
CA HIS A 172 -11.59 -7.57 -1.27
C HIS A 172 -11.99 -7.73 0.22
N PRO A 173 -11.08 -7.45 1.19
CA PRO A 173 -11.36 -7.65 2.62
C PRO A 173 -12.53 -6.84 3.20
N SER A 174 -13.10 -5.90 2.45
CA SER A 174 -14.29 -5.15 2.88
C SER A 174 -15.60 -5.88 2.62
N VAL A 175 -15.61 -6.86 1.72
CA VAL A 175 -16.83 -7.59 1.32
C VAL A 175 -16.75 -9.04 1.80
N MET A 176 -17.89 -9.62 2.18
CA MET A 176 -17.93 -11.00 2.70
C MET A 176 -17.95 -12.06 1.60
N SER A 177 -18.42 -11.69 0.40
CA SER A 177 -18.46 -12.54 -0.78
C SER A 177 -17.85 -11.79 -1.97
N PRO A 178 -17.25 -12.50 -2.94
CA PRO A 178 -16.71 -11.88 -4.14
C PRO A 178 -17.80 -11.08 -4.89
N LEU A 179 -17.46 -9.89 -5.36
CA LEU A 179 -18.32 -9.11 -6.26
C LEU A 179 -18.15 -9.64 -7.68
N THR A 180 -19.24 -9.79 -8.42
CA THR A 180 -19.20 -10.24 -9.82
C THR A 180 -20.00 -9.28 -10.70
N VAL A 181 -19.39 -8.85 -11.80
CA VAL A 181 -20.04 -8.04 -12.83
C VAL A 181 -19.88 -8.74 -14.16
N GLU A 182 -20.99 -8.97 -14.84
CA GLU A 182 -21.04 -9.64 -16.14
C GLU A 182 -21.12 -8.63 -17.28
N TRP A 183 -20.57 -9.02 -18.44
CA TRP A 183 -20.67 -8.32 -19.72
C TRP A 183 -21.00 -9.31 -20.83
#